data_AF-A0A432UGX7-F1
#
_entry.id   AF-A0A432UGX7-F1
#
_cell.length_a   1.000
_cell.length_b   1.000
_cell.length_c   1.000
_cell.angle_alpha   90.00
_cell.angle_beta   90.00
_cell.angle_gamma   90.00
#
_symmetry.space_group_name_H-M   'P 1'
#
loop_
_entity.id
_entity.type
_entity.pdbx_description
1 polymer ?
#
loop_
_entity_poly.entity_id
_entity_poly.type
_entity_poly.pdbx_seq_one_letter_code
_entity_poly.pdbx_strand_id
1 'polypeptide(L)' 'MEKIMDPEVLMEGLLKELTKAVQAMSKAKSVEEKLEYSKIVYNLSKSLDVFFNIISDFVDMGDDLEEF' A
#
# COMPACT_ATOMS: atom_id res chain seq x y z
N MET A 1 21.01 6.73 12.37
CA MET A 1 19.59 6.95 12.05
C MET A 1 19.30 6.19 10.78
N GLU A 2 18.57 5.09 10.91
CA GLU A 2 17.99 4.42 9.74
C GLU A 2 17.09 5.46 9.06
N LYS A 3 17.31 5.72 7.77
CA LYS A 3 16.38 6.54 6.99
C LYS A 3 15.10 5.72 6.88
N ILE A 4 14.16 5.94 7.79
CA ILE A 4 12.78 5.57 7.56
C ILE A 4 12.44 6.24 6.22
N MET A 5 12.21 5.43 5.18
CA MET A 5 11.74 5.96 3.89
C MET A 5 10.52 6.81 4.17
N ASP A 6 10.50 8.01 3.59
CA ASP A 6 9.39 8.95 3.72
C ASP A 6 8.06 8.20 3.52
N PRO A 7 7.18 8.16 4.54
CA PRO A 7 5.92 7.44 4.47
C PRO A 7 5.08 7.82 3.25
N GLU A 8 5.06 9.09 2.86
CA GLU A 8 4.32 9.55 1.69
C GLU A 8 4.88 8.92 0.41
N VAL A 9 6.21 8.90 0.28
CA VAL A 9 6.90 8.28 -0.87
C VAL A 9 6.63 6.77 -0.94
N LEU A 10 6.61 6.09 0.22
CA LEU A 10 6.30 4.66 0.27
C LEU A 10 4.85 4.37 -0.11
N MET A 11 3.91 5.17 0.41
CA MET A 11 2.49 5.08 0.08
C MET A 11 2.24 5.31 -1.41
N GLU A 12 2.81 6.38 -1.99
CA GLU A 12 2.70 6.69 -3.40
C GLU A 12 3.24 5.56 -4.28
N GLY A 13 4.39 4.97 -3.89
CA GLY A 13 4.97 3.81 -4.56
C GLY A 13 4.01 2.62 -4.59
N LEU A 14 3.46 2.25 -3.45
CA LEU A 14 2.51 1.14 -3.31
C LEU A 14 1.22 1.39 -4.12
N LEU A 15 0.66 2.60 -4.04
CA LEU A 15 -0.55 2.97 -4.79
C LEU A 15 -0.33 2.94 -6.30
N LYS A 16 0.85 3.38 -6.77
CA LYS A 16 1.23 3.34 -8.18
C LYS A 16 1.35 1.90 -8.68
N GLU A 17 1.96 1.01 -7.90
CA GLU A 17 2.05 -0.41 -8.25
C GLU A 17 0.68 -1.09 -8.25
N LEU A 18 -0.16 -0.81 -7.25
CA LEU A 18 -1.52 -1.34 -7.19
C LEU A 18 -2.34 -0.90 -8.40
N THR A 19 -2.26 0.38 -8.76
CA THR A 19 -2.95 0.94 -9.93
C THR A 19 -2.51 0.23 -11.22
N LYS A 20 -1.21 0.01 -11.40
CA LYS A 20 -0.68 -0.73 -12.55
C LYS A 20 -1.17 -2.17 -12.57
N ALA A 21 -1.17 -2.85 -11.43
CA ALA A 21 -1.63 -4.24 -11.33
C ALA A 21 -3.11 -4.37 -11.67
N VAL A 22 -3.96 -3.47 -11.17
CA VAL A 22 -5.40 -3.41 -11.51
C VAL A 22 -5.60 -3.13 -13.01
N GLN A 23 -4.84 -2.21 -13.59
CA GLN A 23 -4.89 -1.93 -15.04
C GLN A 23 -4.41 -3.10 -15.89
N ALA A 24 -3.43 -3.87 -15.43
CA ALA A 24 -2.98 -5.07 -16.12
C ALA A 24 -4.03 -6.18 -16.03
N MET A 25 -4.62 -6.39 -14.84
CA MET A 25 -5.73 -7.32 -14.63
C MET A 25 -6.93 -7.01 -15.50
N SER A 26 -7.29 -5.74 -15.69
CA SER A 26 -8.43 -5.33 -16.53
C SER A 26 -8.19 -5.58 -18.03
N LYS A 27 -6.93 -5.67 -18.45
CA LYS A 27 -6.53 -5.96 -19.83
C LYS A 27 -6.24 -7.45 -20.08
N ALA A 28 -6.14 -8.26 -19.02
CA ALA A 28 -5.89 -9.70 -19.09
C ALA A 28 -7.00 -10.45 -19.84
N LYS A 29 -6.61 -11.34 -20.75
CA LYS A 29 -7.54 -12.05 -21.65
C LYS A 29 -7.81 -13.47 -21.19
N SER A 30 -6.83 -14.13 -20.59
CA SER A 30 -6.99 -15.51 -20.08
C SER A 30 -7.40 -15.53 -18.61
N VAL A 31 -7.93 -16.67 -18.17
CA VAL A 31 -8.26 -16.90 -16.75
C VAL A 31 -6.98 -16.96 -15.92
N GLU A 32 -5.93 -17.55 -16.48
CA GLU A 32 -4.61 -17.69 -15.85
C GLU A 32 -3.97 -16.32 -15.60
N GLU A 33 -3.97 -15.42 -16.58
CA GLU A 33 -3.47 -14.05 -16.42
C GLU A 33 -4.27 -13.27 -15.37
N LYS A 34 -5.60 -13.42 -15.37
CA LYS A 34 -6.47 -12.80 -14.36
C LYS A 34 -6.16 -13.31 -12.96
N LEU A 35 -5.92 -14.61 -12.81
CA LEU A 35 -5.55 -15.21 -11.54
C LEU A 35 -4.19 -14.68 -11.06
N GLU A 36 -3.20 -14.59 -11.95
CA GLU A 36 -1.89 -14.04 -11.63
C GLU A 36 -2.00 -12.58 -11.14
N TYR A 37 -2.66 -11.71 -11.90
CA TYR A 37 -2.83 -10.32 -11.51
C TYR A 37 -3.69 -10.17 -10.24
N SER A 38 -4.68 -11.03 -10.01
CA SER A 38 -5.48 -10.99 -8.77
C SER A 38 -4.63 -11.23 -7.52
N LYS A 39 -3.64 -12.12 -7.59
CA LYS A 39 -2.70 -12.39 -6.50
C LYS A 39 -1.81 -11.17 -6.24
N ILE A 40 -1.35 -10.52 -7.31
CA ILE A 40 -0.54 -9.29 -7.20
C ILE A 40 -1.37 -8.17 -6.55
N VAL A 41 -2.59 -7.94 -7.04
CA VAL A 41 -3.52 -6.95 -6.48
C VAL A 41 -3.80 -7.23 -5.00
N TYR A 42 -4.12 -8.48 -4.64
CA TYR A 42 -4.36 -8.88 -3.26
C TYR A 42 -3.16 -8.59 -2.35
N ASN A 43 -1.96 -8.98 -2.77
CA ASN A 43 -0.74 -8.77 -1.99
C ASN A 43 -0.43 -7.27 -1.80
N LEU A 44 -0.58 -6.47 -2.85
CA LEU A 44 -0.36 -5.01 -2.77
C LEU A 44 -1.40 -4.33 -1.87
N SER A 45 -2.67 -4.74 -1.95
CA SER A 45 -3.71 -4.26 -1.03
C SER A 45 -3.40 -4.63 0.42
N LYS A 46 -2.85 -5.82 0.68
CA LYS A 46 -2.43 -6.23 2.03
C LYS A 46 -1.23 -5.43 2.54
N SER A 47 -0.26 -5.13 1.69
CA SER A 47 0.86 -4.25 2.07
C SER A 47 0.38 -2.83 2.40
N LEU A 48 -0.59 -2.30 1.65
CA LEU A 48 -1.19 -0.98 1.93
C LEU A 48 -1.97 -0.97 3.24
N ASP A 49 -2.71 -2.02 3.56
CA ASP A 49 -3.42 -2.18 4.83
C ASP A 49 -2.44 -2.13 6.02
N VAL A 50 -1.34 -2.90 5.96
CA VAL A 50 -0.28 -2.84 6.98
C VAL A 50 0.32 -1.44 7.08
N PHE A 51 0.59 -0.79 5.95
CA PHE A 51 1.12 0.57 5.93
C PHE A 51 0.16 1.57 6.59
N PHE A 52 -1.14 1.52 6.27
CA PHE A 52 -2.13 2.40 6.89
C PHE A 52 -2.27 2.18 8.38
N ASN A 53 -2.20 0.93 8.86
CA ASN A 53 -2.22 0.65 10.30
C ASN A 53 -1.00 1.28 10.99
N ILE A 54 0.19 1.15 10.41
CA ILE A 54 1.40 1.79 10.95
C ILE A 54 1.22 3.31 11.02
N ILE A 55 0.72 3.95 9.95
CA ILE A 55 0.52 5.40 9.94
C ILE A 55 -0.57 5.84 10.93
N SER A 56 -1.65 5.07 11.07
CA SER A 56 -2.66 5.33 12.10
C SER A 56 -2.03 5.33 13.49
N ASP A 57 -1.23 4.31 13.81
CA ASP A 57 -0.52 4.22 15.09
C ASP A 57 0.41 5.43 15.30
N PHE A 58 1.10 5.90 14.26
CA PHE A 58 1.97 7.10 14.34
C PHE A 58 1.18 8.40 14.55
N VAL A 59 0.01 8.54 13.91
CA VAL A 59 -0.86 9.71 14.08
C VAL A 59 -1.47 9.73 15.48
N ASP A 60 -1.94 8.58 15.97
CA ASP A 60 -2.51 8.44 17.31
C ASP A 60 -1.48 8.76 18.40
N MET A 61 -0.19 8.47 18.18
CA MET A 61 0.90 8.86 19.09
C MET A 61 1.22 10.37 19.06
N GLY A 62 0.82 11.10 18.02
CA GLY A 62 1.08 12.53 17.86
C GLY A 62 0.09 13.42 18.60
N ASP A 63 -1.16 12.97 18.76
CA ASP A 63 -2.22 13.70 19.47
C ASP A 63 -2.03 13.68 21.01
N ASP A 64 -1.26 12.74 21.56
CA ASP A 64 -0.93 12.66 23.00
C ASP A 64 0.18 13.66 23.45
N LEU A 65 0.78 14.42 22.53
CA LEU A 65 1.87 15.38 22.82
C LEU A 65 1.43 16.85 22.91
N GLU A 66 0.16 17.18 22.62
CA GLU A 66 -0.37 18.55 22.76
C GLU A 66 -0.87 18.90 24.19
N GLU A 67 -0.81 17.96 25.15
CA GLU A 67 -1.24 18.18 26.55
C GLU A 67 -0.10 18.42 27.58
N PHE A 68 1.10 18.85 27.16
CA PHE A 68 2.19 19.23 28.11
C PHE A 68 2.87 20.57 27.81
#